data_AF-A0AA42FSS1-F1
#
_entry.id   AF-A0AA42FSS1-F1
#
_cell.length_a   1.000
_cell.length_b   1.000
_cell.length_c   1.000
_cell.angle_alpha   90.00
_cell.angle_beta   90.00
_cell.angle_gamma   90.00
#
_symmetry.space_group_name_H-M   'P 1'
#
loop_
_entity.id
_entity.type
_entity.pdbx_description
1 polymer ?
#
loop_
_entity_poly.entity_id
_entity_poly.type
_entity_poly.pdbx_seq_one_letter_code
_entity_poly.pdbx_strand_id
1 'polypeptide(L)' 'MISKGIEKLLDLAIHSGCLVYSKTNGGYELTKPNKKNITLIISPDGTAYRGDIDLTLAKTIRTQKEMRDILGLSK' A
#
# COMPACT_ATOMS: atom_id res chain seq x y z
N MET A 1 -8.77 -13.47 -0.18
CA MET A 1 -9.97 -12.68 -0.53
C MET A 1 -9.59 -11.23 -0.32
N ILE A 2 -9.55 -10.43 -1.39
CA ILE A 2 -9.16 -9.02 -1.29
C ILE A 2 -10.29 -8.28 -0.58
N SER A 3 -9.95 -7.31 0.28
CA SER A 3 -11.00 -6.54 0.95
C SER A 3 -11.75 -5.67 -0.06
N LYS A 4 -13.07 -5.54 0.07
CA LYS A 4 -13.89 -4.64 -0.77
C LYS A 4 -13.37 -3.20 -0.79
N GLY A 5 -12.62 -2.80 0.24
CA GLY A 5 -11.99 -1.48 0.32
C GLY A 5 -10.81 -1.33 -0.66
N ILE A 6 -9.98 -2.36 -0.79
CA ILE A 6 -8.86 -2.37 -1.75
C ILE A 6 -9.39 -2.38 -3.19
N GLU A 7 -10.40 -3.19 -3.49
CA GLU A 7 -11.02 -3.24 -4.83
C GLU A 7 -11.50 -1.85 -5.30
N LYS A 8 -12.26 -1.14 -4.47
CA LYS A 8 -12.70 0.23 -4.78
C LYS A 8 -11.55 1.20 -5.01
N LEU A 9 -10.46 1.04 -4.27
CA LEU A 9 -9.28 1.90 -4.39
C LEU A 9 -8.54 1.63 -5.69
N LEU A 10 -8.42 0.37 -6.11
CA LEU A 10 -7.85 0.00 -7.41
C LEU A 10 -8.69 0.53 -8.56
N ASP A 11 -10.02 0.43 -8.48
CA ASP A 11 -10.92 0.97 -9.50
C ASP A 11 -10.75 2.48 -9.65
N LEU A 12 -10.71 3.23 -8.54
CA LEU A 12 -10.46 4.67 -8.56
C LEU A 12 -9.09 5.02 -9.15
N ALA A 13 -8.05 4.25 -8.82
CA ALA A 13 -6.71 4.45 -9.36
C ALA A 13 -6.68 4.26 -10.87
N ILE A 14 -7.31 3.21 -11.39
CA ILE A 14 -7.42 2.95 -12.82
C ILE A 14 -8.19 4.09 -13.52
N HIS A 15 -9.32 4.51 -12.95
CA HIS A 15 -10.09 5.65 -13.49
C HIS A 15 -9.30 6.96 -13.51
N SER A 16 -8.38 7.15 -12.55
CA SER A 16 -7.48 8.31 -12.51
C SER A 16 -6.28 8.21 -13.48
N GLY A 17 -6.18 7.14 -14.26
CA GLY A 17 -5.10 6.89 -15.22
C GLY A 17 -3.82 6.34 -14.60
N CYS A 18 -3.87 5.83 -13.36
CA CYS A 18 -2.72 5.16 -12.74
C CYS A 18 -2.52 3.75 -13.33
N LEU A 19 -1.26 3.34 -13.42
CA LEU A 19 -0.87 1.98 -13.76
C LEU A 19 -0.93 1.12 -12.49
N VAL A 20 -1.57 -0.03 -12.57
CA VAL A 20 -1.73 -0.97 -11.45
C VAL A 20 -1.11 -2.31 -11.85
N TYR A 21 -0.19 -2.80 -11.03
CA TYR A 21 0.50 -4.08 -11.22
C TYR A 21 0.21 -5.00 -10.05
N SER A 22 -0.21 -6.23 -10.32
CA SER A 22 -0.30 -7.26 -9.28
C SER A 22 1.11 -7.78 -8.93
N LYS A 23 1.35 -7.99 -7.64
CA LYS A 23 2.60 -8.58 -7.14
C LYS A 23 2.39 -10.05 -6.79
N THR A 24 3.46 -10.84 -6.88
CA THR A 24 3.45 -12.28 -6.56
C THR A 24 3.12 -12.59 -5.11
N ASN A 25 3.34 -11.64 -4.19
CA ASN A 25 2.97 -11.74 -2.77
C ASN A 25 1.49 -11.39 -2.48
N GLY A 26 0.67 -11.19 -3.51
CA GLY A 26 -0.75 -10.84 -3.39
C GLY A 26 -1.02 -9.35 -3.16
N GLY A 27 0.00 -8.50 -3.16
CA GLY A 27 -0.14 -7.04 -3.11
C GLY A 27 -0.32 -6.41 -4.49
N TYR A 28 -0.44 -5.08 -4.51
CA TYR A 28 -0.56 -4.25 -5.70
C TYR A 28 0.46 -3.15 -5.69
N GLU A 29 1.02 -2.80 -6.85
CA GLU A 29 1.84 -1.62 -7.06
C GLU A 29 1.10 -0.63 -7.96
N LEU A 30 1.01 0.61 -7.51
CA LEU A 30 0.35 1.70 -8.20
C LEU A 30 1.38 2.76 -8.59
N THR A 31 1.36 3.14 -9.86
CA THR A 31 2.26 4.14 -10.42
C THR A 31 1.46 5.21 -11.11
N LYS A 32 1.74 6.48 -10.80
CA LYS A 32 1.17 7.60 -11.56
C LYS A 32 1.80 7.68 -12.94
N PRO A 33 1.02 7.97 -13.99
CA PRO A 33 1.58 8.19 -15.32
C PRO A 33 2.60 9.33 -15.26
N ASN A 34 3.71 9.17 -15.96
CA ASN A 34 4.82 10.14 -16.05
C ASN A 34 5.59 10.42 -14.75
N LYS A 35 5.36 9.68 -13.66
CA LYS A 35 6.21 9.73 -12.44
C LYS A 35 6.94 8.41 -12.26
N LYS A 36 8.20 8.37 -12.73
CA LYS A 36 9.03 7.14 -12.74
C LYS A 36 9.58 6.71 -11.37
N ASN A 37 9.59 7.58 -10.37
CA ASN A 37 10.50 7.38 -9.22
C ASN A 37 9.85 6.96 -7.91
N ILE A 38 8.53 7.10 -7.74
CA ILE A 38 7.86 6.74 -6.48
C ILE A 38 6.54 6.05 -6.81
N THR A 39 6.44 4.78 -6.42
CA THR A 39 5.22 3.96 -6.55
C THR A 39 4.58 3.77 -5.17
N LEU A 40 3.30 3.42 -5.14
CA LEU A 40 2.59 3.04 -3.92
C LEU A 40 2.38 1.53 -3.95
N ILE A 41 2.85 0.82 -2.94
CA ILE A 41 2.58 -0.60 -2.76
C ILE A 41 1.46 -0.77 -1.74
N ILE A 42 0.48 -1.62 -2.05
CA ILE A 42 -0.63 -2.02 -1.18
C ILE A 42 -0.49 -3.50 -0.91
N SER A 43 -0.26 -3.85 0.35
CA SER A 43 -0.18 -5.24 0.82
C SER A 43 -1.57 -5.88 0.93
N PRO A 44 -1.66 -7.23 0.94
CA PRO A 44 -2.94 -7.95 1.09
C PRO A 44 -3.72 -7.59 2.36
N ASP A 45 -3.02 -7.18 3.41
CA ASP A 45 -3.57 -6.77 4.71
C ASP A 45 -4.11 -5.32 4.71
N GLY A 46 -3.97 -4.60 3.59
CA GLY A 46 -4.38 -3.20 3.44
C GLY A 46 -3.32 -2.19 3.86
N THR A 47 -2.13 -2.63 4.32
CA THR A 47 -1.01 -1.74 4.59
C THR A 47 -0.50 -1.13 3.29
N ALA A 48 -0.23 0.18 3.27
CA ALA A 48 0.30 0.87 2.09
C ALA A 48 1.64 1.55 2.41
N TYR A 49 2.59 1.46 1.48
CA TYR A 49 3.93 2.05 1.62
C TYR A 49 4.50 2.50 0.28
N ARG A 50 5.57 3.28 0.28
CA ARG A 50 6.23 3.70 -0.98
C ARG A 50 7.09 2.57 -1.53
N GLY A 51 7.02 2.30 -2.83
CA GLY A 51 7.77 1.21 -3.46
C GLY A 51 9.28 1.41 -3.55
N ASP A 52 9.78 2.62 -3.27
CA ASP A 52 11.21 2.89 -3.11
C ASP A 52 11.74 2.63 -1.69
N ILE A 53 10.88 2.17 -0.77
CA ILE A 53 11.27 1.74 0.58
C ILE A 53 11.50 0.23 0.57
N ASP A 54 12.74 -0.18 0.85
CA ASP A 54 13.04 -1.57 1.16
C ASP A 54 12.51 -1.92 2.56
N LEU A 55 11.46 -2.72 2.61
CA LEU A 55 10.84 -3.18 3.86
C LEU A 55 11.77 -4.05 4.72
N THR A 56 12.78 -4.69 4.13
CA THR A 56 13.75 -5.50 4.88
C THR A 56 14.74 -4.62 5.66
N LEU A 57 15.01 -3.41 5.14
CA LEU A 57 15.84 -2.39 5.78
C LEU A 57 15.00 -1.43 6.63
N ALA A 58 13.74 -1.22 6.28
CA ALA A 58 12.78 -0.44 7.04
C ALA A 58 12.30 -1.24 8.26
N LYS A 59 13.15 -1.31 9.29
CA LYS A 59 12.91 -1.89 10.63
C LYS A 59 11.60 -1.47 11.33
N THR A 60 10.84 -0.55 10.73
CA THR A 60 9.79 0.23 11.41
C THR A 60 8.59 0.51 10.48
N ILE A 61 8.20 -0.40 9.58
CA ILE A 61 6.82 -0.33 9.05
C ILE A 61 5.92 -0.96 10.11
N ARG A 62 5.29 -0.10 10.90
CA ARG A 62 4.40 -0.48 11.99
C ARG A 62 3.00 -0.67 11.44
N THR A 63 2.38 -1.79 11.79
CA THR A 63 0.96 -2.06 11.56
C THR A 63 0.12 -0.95 12.16
N GLN A 64 -1.11 -0.78 11.67
CA GLN A 64 -2.07 0.17 12.25
C GLN A 64 -2.23 -0.03 13.76
N LYS A 65 -2.20 -1.30 14.21
CA LYS A 65 -2.24 -1.66 15.63
C LYS A 65 -1.03 -1.11 16.39
N GLU A 66 0.18 -1.38 15.93
CA GLU A 66 1.41 -0.89 16.56
C GLU A 66 1.49 0.64 16.58
N MET A 67 0.96 1.31 15.55
CA MET A 67 0.85 2.77 15.53
C MET A 67 -0.17 3.28 16.57
N ARG A 68 -1.32 2.61 16.72
CA ARG A 68 -2.29 2.95 17.77
C ARG A 68 -1.71 2.73 19.17
N ASP A 69 -0.92 1.67 19.36
CA ASP A 69 -0.26 1.37 20.63
C ASP A 69 0.76 2.46 21.03
N ILE A 70 1.59 2.91 20.09
CA ILE A 70 2.55 4.00 20.34
C ILE A 70 1.85 5.32 20.66
N LEU A 71 0.72 5.59 20.00
CA LEU A 71 -0.04 6.82 20.19
C LEU A 71 -0.97 6.77 21.41
N GLY A 72 -1.00 5.67 22.18
CA GLY A 72 -1.91 5.50 23.31
C GLY A 72 -3.38 5.44 22.91
N LEU A 73 -3.67 5.05 21.67
CA LEU A 73 -5.01 4.99 21.07
C LEU A 73 -5.61 3.58 21.11
N SER A 74 -5.04 2.69 21.91
CA SER A 74 -5.45 1.29 22.11
C SER A 74 -6.70 1.22 22.98
N LYS A 75 -7.85 1.50 22.36
CA LYS A 75 -9.17 1.09 22.80
C LYS A 75 -9.81 0.25 21.72
#